data_AF-A0A9P3MML3-F1
#
_entry.id   AF-A0A9P3MML3-F1
#
_cell.length_a   1.000
_cell.length_b   1.000
_cell.length_c   1.000
_cell.angle_alpha   90.00
_cell.angle_beta   90.00
_cell.angle_gamma   90.00
#
_symmetry.space_group_name_H-M   'P 1'
#
loop_
_entity.id
_entity.type
_entity.pdbx_description
1 polymer ?
#
loop_
_entity_poly.entity_id
_entity_poly.type
_entity_poly.pdbx_seq_one_letter_code
_entity_poly.pdbx_strand_id
1 'polypeptide(L)'
;MSASAGDADTIRGTHASQSCSGGEAEGVEAAEGGGGGRVGSDGVGGIREGMAGGVETWRRLMQSALLFDVDGEKKPLVYSEEYNVRLFGVEKLHPFDSVKWSRIVHFLIHDGHIQPHQVVEPRAATNDDLLLVHSQEYLNSLRSSFNLAIIGELPPLALFPNFVLQHRVVRPFRYQVGGSVMAAKLAMERGAAVNVGGGLHHCSRHRGMGFCALADISAVVTFARAFLGVKRVLIVDLDAHQGNGHETDLMGDVDVFIVDVYNAGIFPQDHEAKAAIRIAKELRSGTGTRHYLDVVAQALQEVSASVFRADLLVYNAGTDILANDPLGRLAVSAEGVQQRDEMVFQFAKDHSLPIVMLTSGGYQPNNARIVADSLANLSAKHLLPLQVPPAPY
;
A
#
# COMPACT_ATOMS: atom_id res chain seq x y z
N MET A 1 -31.64 51.33 -34.81
CA MET A 1 -31.59 50.86 -36.21
C MET A 1 -31.45 49.34 -36.17
N SER A 2 -32.50 48.64 -36.64
CA SER A 2 -32.63 47.21 -37.03
C SER A 2 -31.69 46.16 -36.40
N ALA A 3 -32.15 45.17 -35.61
CA ALA A 3 -32.91 43.95 -35.99
C ALA A 3 -32.15 43.09 -37.03
N SER A 4 -32.02 41.76 -36.99
CA SER A 4 -32.62 40.61 -36.30
C SER A 4 -31.73 39.37 -36.60
N ALA A 5 -31.47 38.43 -35.68
CA ALA A 5 -32.16 37.14 -35.46
C ALA A 5 -32.00 36.05 -36.55
N GLY A 6 -31.85 34.79 -36.09
CA GLY A 6 -32.06 33.52 -36.83
C GLY A 6 -30.82 32.62 -36.81
N ASP A 7 -30.67 31.61 -35.93
CA ASP A 7 -31.35 30.28 -35.89
C ASP A 7 -31.32 29.55 -37.25
N ALA A 8 -31.12 28.24 -37.38
CA ALA A 8 -30.87 27.11 -36.49
C ALA A 8 -30.52 25.89 -37.40
N ASP A 9 -30.40 24.71 -36.79
CA ASP A 9 -30.83 23.42 -37.37
C ASP A 9 -29.94 22.71 -38.41
N THR A 10 -29.82 21.38 -38.47
CA THR A 10 -29.96 20.23 -37.56
C THR A 10 -29.56 18.99 -38.40
N ILE A 11 -29.31 17.85 -37.72
CA ILE A 11 -29.69 16.45 -38.12
C ILE A 11 -28.96 15.83 -39.35
N ARG A 12 -28.70 14.52 -39.50
CA ARG A 12 -28.67 13.24 -38.74
C ARG A 12 -28.61 12.15 -39.83
N GLY A 13 -28.07 10.96 -39.53
CA GLY A 13 -28.35 9.69 -40.25
C GLY A 13 -27.24 9.23 -41.22
N THR A 14 -26.52 8.12 -41.03
CA THR A 14 -26.82 6.67 -40.84
C THR A 14 -26.76 5.84 -42.15
N HIS A 15 -26.17 4.64 -42.02
CA HIS A 15 -26.20 3.45 -42.88
C HIS A 15 -25.32 3.48 -44.15
N ALA A 16 -24.72 2.38 -44.65
CA ALA A 16 -24.45 1.03 -44.15
C ALA A 16 -23.52 0.32 -45.16
N SER A 17 -22.68 -0.59 -44.65
CA SER A 17 -22.33 -1.92 -45.20
C SER A 17 -21.84 -2.07 -46.66
N GLN A 18 -20.70 -2.73 -46.83
CA GLN A 18 -20.61 -3.96 -47.65
C GLN A 18 -19.33 -4.76 -47.38
N SER A 19 -19.55 -6.06 -47.21
CA SER A 19 -18.65 -7.19 -47.04
C SER A 19 -18.10 -7.74 -48.36
N CYS A 20 -17.03 -8.55 -48.30
CA CYS A 20 -16.80 -9.84 -49.01
C CYS A 20 -15.37 -10.31 -48.66
N SER A 21 -15.17 -11.37 -47.85
CA SER A 21 -15.18 -12.84 -48.16
C SER A 21 -13.97 -13.26 -49.01
N GLY A 22 -13.03 -14.09 -48.53
CA GLY A 22 -13.06 -15.56 -48.37
C GLY A 22 -11.61 -16.08 -48.62
N GLY A 23 -11.12 -17.28 -48.29
CA GLY A 23 -11.61 -18.54 -47.71
C GLY A 23 -10.38 -19.35 -47.22
N GLU A 24 -10.53 -20.21 -46.19
CA GLU A 24 -10.53 -21.70 -46.22
C GLU A 24 -9.11 -22.35 -46.22
N ALA A 25 -8.70 -23.02 -45.12
CA ALA A 25 -8.80 -24.48 -44.81
C ALA A 25 -7.59 -25.26 -45.41
N GLU A 26 -6.93 -26.28 -44.84
CA GLU A 26 -7.17 -27.32 -43.84
C GLU A 26 -5.80 -27.80 -43.26
N GLY A 27 -5.79 -28.66 -42.24
CA GLY A 27 -4.63 -29.54 -41.96
C GLY A 27 -4.52 -30.05 -40.52
N VAL A 28 -5.11 -31.23 -40.28
CA VAL A 28 -4.99 -32.04 -39.05
C VAL A 28 -3.72 -32.89 -39.11
N GLU A 29 -2.97 -32.99 -38.01
CA GLU A 29 -2.21 -34.20 -37.70
C GLU A 29 -2.07 -34.42 -36.19
N ALA A 30 -2.40 -35.64 -35.77
CA ALA A 30 -2.30 -36.13 -34.40
C ALA A 30 -0.97 -36.86 -34.21
N ALA A 31 -0.36 -36.73 -33.02
CA ALA A 31 0.63 -37.67 -32.55
C ALA A 31 0.54 -37.80 -31.02
N GLU A 32 0.14 -38.99 -30.59
CA GLU A 32 0.28 -39.49 -29.23
C GLU A 32 1.76 -39.71 -28.89
N GLY A 33 2.14 -39.41 -27.65
CA GLY A 33 3.47 -39.70 -27.12
C GLY A 33 3.48 -39.57 -25.61
N GLY A 34 3.20 -40.67 -24.91
CA GLY A 34 3.21 -40.74 -23.46
C GLY A 34 4.59 -40.48 -22.85
N GLY A 35 4.60 -39.78 -21.73
CA GLY A 35 5.78 -39.57 -20.91
C GLY A 35 5.37 -39.13 -19.52
N GLY A 36 5.19 -40.10 -18.62
CA GLY A 36 4.97 -39.84 -17.20
C GLY A 36 6.17 -39.11 -16.61
N GLY A 37 5.95 -37.88 -16.15
CA GLY A 37 6.92 -37.06 -15.43
C GLY A 37 6.26 -36.49 -14.19
N ARG A 38 6.79 -36.86 -13.02
CA ARG A 38 6.34 -36.43 -11.70
C ARG A 38 6.16 -34.91 -11.64
N VAL A 39 5.00 -34.47 -11.19
CA VAL A 39 4.72 -33.08 -10.83
C VAL A 39 5.56 -32.76 -9.60
N GLY A 40 6.68 -32.07 -9.82
CA GLY A 40 7.45 -31.42 -8.77
C GLY A 40 6.72 -30.15 -8.34
N SER A 41 6.32 -30.09 -7.08
CA SER A 41 5.80 -28.90 -6.43
C SER A 41 6.94 -27.91 -6.14
N ASP A 42 7.40 -27.20 -7.16
CA ASP A 42 8.36 -26.10 -7.00
C ASP A 42 7.58 -24.77 -6.88
N GLY A 43 6.88 -24.63 -5.76
CA GLY A 43 6.21 -23.40 -5.35
C GLY A 43 7.12 -22.59 -4.44
N VAL A 44 8.06 -21.85 -5.02
CA VAL A 44 8.68 -20.68 -4.40
C VAL A 44 8.94 -19.68 -5.53
N GLY A 45 8.06 -18.69 -5.67
CA GLY A 45 8.42 -17.41 -6.30
C GLY A 45 9.40 -16.69 -5.36
N GLY A 46 10.62 -17.20 -5.32
CA GLY A 46 11.65 -16.74 -4.40
C GLY A 46 12.97 -16.81 -5.12
N ILE A 47 13.72 -15.73 -4.97
CA ILE A 47 15.12 -15.56 -5.32
C ILE A 47 15.81 -16.94 -5.27
N ARG A 48 16.32 -17.41 -6.42
CA ARG A 48 17.19 -18.59 -6.50
C ARG A 48 18.51 -18.25 -5.80
N GLU A 49 18.48 -18.15 -4.49
CA GLU A 49 19.68 -18.07 -3.67
C GLU A 49 20.27 -19.48 -3.61
N GLY A 50 21.55 -19.63 -3.95
CA GLY A 50 22.26 -20.88 -3.70
C GLY A 50 22.20 -21.26 -2.22
N MET A 51 22.50 -22.50 -1.86
CA MET A 51 22.43 -23.00 -0.47
C MET A 51 22.99 -22.05 0.60
N ALA A 52 24.08 -21.32 0.28
CA ALA A 52 24.67 -20.33 1.19
C ALA A 52 23.77 -19.11 1.46
N GLY A 53 23.05 -18.61 0.44
CA GLY A 53 22.11 -17.49 0.61
C GLY A 53 20.87 -17.90 1.42
N GLY A 54 20.36 -19.12 1.18
CA GLY A 54 19.27 -19.67 1.99
C GLY A 54 19.59 -19.77 3.49
N VAL A 55 20.81 -20.15 3.85
CA VAL A 55 21.25 -20.21 5.26
C VAL A 55 21.37 -18.82 5.88
N GLU A 56 21.88 -17.84 5.14
CA GLU A 56 21.99 -16.45 5.59
C GLU A 56 20.62 -15.83 5.84
N THR A 57 19.71 -15.99 4.89
CA THR A 57 18.31 -15.52 4.97
C THR A 57 17.60 -16.14 6.18
N TRP A 58 17.74 -17.45 6.39
CA TRP A 58 17.21 -18.11 7.58
C TRP A 58 17.78 -17.56 8.89
N ARG A 59 19.09 -17.29 8.95
CA ARG A 59 19.70 -16.73 10.15
C ARG A 59 19.16 -15.35 10.48
N ARG A 60 19.03 -14.46 9.48
CA ARG A 60 18.46 -13.12 9.65
C ARG A 60 17.04 -13.18 10.17
N LEU A 61 16.21 -14.06 9.58
CA LEU A 61 14.84 -14.31 10.06
C LEU A 61 14.83 -14.70 11.55
N MET A 62 15.64 -15.69 11.94
CA MET A 62 15.67 -16.17 13.34
C MET A 62 16.19 -15.15 14.36
N GLN A 63 16.91 -14.12 13.91
CA GLN A 63 17.40 -13.03 14.75
C GLN A 63 16.43 -11.85 14.83
N SER A 64 15.41 -11.83 13.97
CA SER A 64 14.45 -10.74 13.94
C SER A 64 13.69 -10.64 15.25
N ALA A 65 13.52 -9.41 15.72
CA ALA A 65 12.75 -9.09 16.92
C ALA A 65 11.49 -8.27 16.58
N LEU A 66 11.14 -8.13 15.30
CA LEU A 66 10.01 -7.32 14.84
C LEU A 66 8.65 -7.86 15.32
N LEU A 67 8.53 -9.19 15.40
CA LEU A 67 7.35 -9.87 15.89
C LEU A 67 7.52 -10.26 17.36
N PHE A 68 6.52 -9.97 18.17
CA PHE A 68 6.46 -10.27 19.59
C PHE A 68 5.00 -10.33 20.04
N ASP A 69 4.75 -10.90 21.21
CA ASP A 69 3.41 -10.99 21.77
C ASP A 69 2.95 -9.65 22.32
N VAL A 70 1.72 -9.30 21.96
CA VAL A 70 1.11 -8.02 22.31
C VAL A 70 -0.04 -8.29 23.27
N ASP A 71 -0.03 -7.56 24.39
CA ASP A 71 -1.08 -7.60 25.40
C ASP A 71 -2.49 -7.47 24.79
N GLY A 72 -3.46 -8.22 25.33
CA GLY A 72 -4.85 -8.23 24.88
C GLY A 72 -5.57 -6.89 25.09
N GLU A 73 -5.13 -6.06 26.03
CA GLU A 73 -5.70 -4.73 26.28
C GLU A 73 -5.33 -3.70 25.20
N LYS A 74 -4.20 -3.90 24.52
CA LYS A 74 -3.78 -3.03 23.41
C LYS A 74 -4.71 -3.22 22.23
N LYS A 75 -5.04 -2.15 21.51
CA LYS A 75 -5.82 -2.18 20.27
C LYS A 75 -4.92 -2.51 19.08
N PRO A 76 -5.44 -3.05 17.97
CA PRO A 76 -4.63 -3.33 16.80
C PRO A 76 -4.32 -2.05 16.00
N LEU A 77 -3.74 -1.07 16.69
CA LEU A 77 -3.32 0.23 16.19
C LEU A 77 -1.85 0.41 16.57
N VAL A 78 -0.98 0.40 15.57
CA VAL A 78 0.48 0.42 15.73
C VAL A 78 1.01 1.82 15.46
N TYR A 79 1.78 2.34 16.41
CA TYR A 79 2.40 3.67 16.34
C TYR A 79 3.56 3.78 17.34
N SER A 80 4.62 4.51 16.96
CA SER A 80 5.62 5.03 17.89
C SER A 80 5.85 6.52 17.61
N GLU A 81 6.15 7.29 18.66
CA GLU A 81 6.61 8.69 18.51
C GLU A 81 7.85 8.80 17.62
N GLU A 82 8.63 7.73 17.51
CA GLU A 82 9.81 7.63 16.66
C GLU A 82 9.49 7.66 15.15
N TYR A 83 8.22 7.51 14.75
CA TYR A 83 7.79 7.65 13.35
C TYR A 83 7.96 9.08 12.83
N ASN A 84 7.94 10.06 13.73
CA ASN A 84 7.91 11.47 13.36
C ASN A 84 9.30 11.95 12.93
N VAL A 85 9.41 12.44 11.70
CA VAL A 85 10.64 13.06 11.21
C VAL A 85 10.67 14.51 11.70
N ARG A 86 11.59 14.83 12.60
CA ARG A 86 11.80 16.21 13.10
C ARG A 86 13.25 16.60 12.87
N LEU A 87 13.50 17.45 11.88
CA LEU A 87 14.84 17.90 11.47
C LEU A 87 14.96 19.42 11.60
N PHE A 88 14.82 19.89 12.84
CA PHE A 88 15.01 21.30 13.20
C PHE A 88 14.13 22.28 12.40
N GLY A 89 12.97 21.84 11.91
CA GLY A 89 12.04 22.64 11.12
C GLY A 89 12.27 22.56 9.61
N VAL A 90 13.36 21.96 9.13
CA VAL A 90 13.62 21.78 7.69
C VAL A 90 12.58 20.86 7.05
N GLU A 91 12.06 19.90 7.82
CA GLU A 91 10.98 19.02 7.38
C GLU A 91 9.73 19.78 6.93
N LYS A 92 9.50 21.00 7.43
CA LYS A 92 8.32 21.82 7.09
C LYS A 92 8.39 22.44 5.69
N LEU A 93 9.54 22.35 5.03
CA LEU A 93 9.68 22.73 3.62
C LEU A 93 9.19 21.63 2.66
N HIS A 94 8.94 20.43 3.18
CA HIS A 94 8.50 19.28 2.41
C HIS A 94 6.95 19.25 2.35
N PRO A 95 6.33 18.85 1.22
CA PRO A 95 4.87 18.78 1.10
C PRO A 95 4.23 17.75 2.04
N PHE A 96 4.97 16.71 2.42
CA PHE A 96 4.51 15.68 3.35
C PHE A 96 4.57 16.12 4.82
N ASP A 97 3.42 16.05 5.52
CA ASP A 97 3.34 16.21 6.97
C ASP A 97 3.96 15.00 7.67
N SER A 98 5.27 15.10 7.93
CA SER A 98 6.04 14.03 8.57
C SER A 98 5.75 13.82 10.07
N VAL A 99 4.79 14.56 10.63
CA VAL A 99 4.24 14.35 11.97
C VAL A 99 2.76 13.99 11.98
N LYS A 100 2.15 13.75 10.80
CA LYS A 100 0.74 13.35 10.60
C LYS A 100 0.32 12.21 11.54
N TRP A 101 1.21 11.25 11.74
CA TRP A 101 1.03 10.05 12.56
C TRP A 101 0.67 10.36 14.01
N SER A 102 1.44 11.23 14.66
CA SER A 102 1.20 11.67 16.03
C SER A 102 -0.17 12.35 16.18
N ARG A 103 -0.58 13.10 15.15
CA ARG A 103 -1.86 13.82 15.14
C ARG A 103 -3.04 12.87 14.99
N ILE A 104 -2.92 11.82 14.15
CA ILE A 104 -3.95 10.77 14.03
C ILE A 104 -4.21 10.14 15.39
N VAL A 105 -3.15 9.66 16.06
CA VAL A 105 -3.27 9.01 17.38
C VAL A 105 -3.80 9.99 18.43
N HIS A 106 -3.34 11.24 18.41
CA HIS A 106 -3.86 12.28 19.29
C HIS A 106 -5.36 12.51 19.11
N PHE A 107 -5.88 12.60 17.87
CA PHE A 107 -7.32 12.75 17.63
C PHE A 107 -8.11 11.54 18.13
N LEU A 108 -7.63 10.32 17.87
CA LEU A 108 -8.30 9.10 18.37
C LEU A 108 -8.36 9.05 19.90
N ILE A 109 -7.31 9.49 20.59
CA ILE A 109 -7.27 9.56 22.06
C ILE A 109 -8.19 10.68 22.56
N HIS A 110 -8.05 11.88 22.01
CA HIS A 110 -8.79 13.07 22.42
C HIS A 110 -10.30 12.87 22.27
N ASP A 111 -10.74 12.25 21.18
CA ASP A 111 -12.16 11.99 20.89
C ASP A 111 -12.68 10.74 21.61
N GLY A 112 -11.84 10.06 22.41
CA GLY A 112 -12.23 8.95 23.28
C GLY A 112 -12.39 7.60 22.59
N HIS A 113 -11.85 7.43 21.37
CA HIS A 113 -11.90 6.16 20.64
C HIS A 113 -10.92 5.12 21.18
N ILE A 114 -9.80 5.56 21.75
CA ILE A 114 -8.78 4.73 22.39
C ILE A 114 -8.16 5.46 23.59
N GLN A 115 -7.44 4.72 24.44
CA GLN A 115 -6.60 5.28 25.51
C GLN A 115 -5.11 5.19 25.14
N PRO A 116 -4.23 6.09 25.65
CA PRO A 116 -2.81 6.11 25.29
C PRO A 116 -2.09 4.76 25.49
N HIS A 117 -2.36 4.05 26.58
CA HIS A 117 -1.71 2.77 26.88
C HIS A 117 -2.11 1.64 25.93
N GLN A 118 -3.21 1.82 25.17
CA GLN A 118 -3.73 0.80 24.27
C GLN A 118 -3.07 0.82 22.89
N VAL A 119 -2.22 1.80 22.58
CA VAL A 119 -1.45 1.84 21.34
C VAL A 119 -0.33 0.80 21.38
N VAL A 120 -0.10 0.08 20.29
CA VAL A 120 1.01 -0.87 20.16
C VAL A 120 2.24 -0.12 19.66
N GLU A 121 3.30 -0.12 20.46
CA GLU A 121 4.57 0.47 20.05
C GLU A 121 5.44 -0.59 19.36
N PRO A 122 5.81 -0.41 18.08
CA PRO A 122 6.63 -1.36 17.35
C PRO A 122 8.13 -1.22 17.68
N ARG A 123 8.91 -2.20 17.21
CA ARG A 123 10.38 -2.14 17.22
C ARG A 123 10.89 -1.65 15.87
N ALA A 124 12.02 -0.94 15.86
CA ALA A 124 12.68 -0.56 14.62
C ALA A 124 13.27 -1.77 13.90
N ALA A 125 13.10 -1.84 12.58
CA ALA A 125 13.78 -2.82 11.75
C ALA A 125 15.31 -2.65 11.81
N THR A 126 16.01 -3.74 12.11
CA THR A 126 17.48 -3.82 12.12
C THR A 126 18.02 -3.85 10.68
N ASN A 127 19.34 -3.78 10.52
CA ASN A 127 19.92 -3.99 9.19
C ASN A 127 19.64 -5.40 8.66
N ASP A 128 19.66 -6.41 9.52
CA ASP A 128 19.42 -7.79 9.12
C ASP A 128 17.96 -8.00 8.69
N ASP A 129 17.00 -7.36 9.37
CA ASP A 129 15.61 -7.34 8.93
C ASP A 129 15.47 -6.71 7.54
N LEU A 130 16.12 -5.56 7.33
CA LEU A 130 16.05 -4.85 6.05
C LEU A 130 16.76 -5.58 4.91
N LEU A 131 17.81 -6.36 5.20
CA LEU A 131 18.52 -7.17 4.19
C LEU A 131 17.70 -8.34 3.65
N LEU A 132 16.57 -8.67 4.29
CA LEU A 132 15.62 -9.64 3.74
C LEU A 132 14.88 -9.08 2.51
N VAL A 133 14.68 -7.77 2.46
CA VAL A 133 13.90 -7.11 1.39
C VAL A 133 14.75 -6.21 0.50
N HIS A 134 15.79 -5.60 1.04
CA HIS A 134 16.69 -4.71 0.30
C HIS A 134 18.03 -5.35 -0.01
N SER A 135 18.62 -4.89 -1.11
CA SER A 135 20.03 -5.17 -1.40
C SER A 135 20.97 -4.46 -0.42
N GLN A 136 22.12 -5.09 -0.16
CA GLN A 136 23.15 -4.51 0.69
C GLN A 136 23.68 -3.20 0.10
N GLU A 137 23.80 -3.12 -1.22
CA GLU A 137 24.21 -1.96 -1.98
C GLU A 137 23.26 -0.79 -1.75
N TYR A 138 21.95 -1.03 -1.83
CA TYR A 138 20.94 0.00 -1.57
C TYR A 138 20.97 0.47 -0.12
N LEU A 139 21.02 -0.42 0.87
CA LEU A 139 21.10 -0.02 2.27
C LEU A 139 22.38 0.79 2.58
N ASN A 140 23.49 0.47 1.91
CA ASN A 140 24.71 1.27 2.00
C ASN A 140 24.53 2.66 1.36
N SER A 141 23.77 2.77 0.26
CA SER A 141 23.48 4.05 -0.38
C SER A 141 22.69 5.01 0.52
N LEU A 142 21.88 4.50 1.46
CA LEU A 142 21.15 5.33 2.45
C LEU A 142 22.08 5.98 3.48
N ARG A 143 23.37 5.60 3.53
CA ARG A 143 24.40 6.29 4.34
C ARG A 143 24.94 7.55 3.65
N SER A 144 24.40 7.92 2.49
CA SER A 144 24.72 9.18 1.81
C SER A 144 23.64 10.23 2.07
N SER A 145 24.01 11.38 2.62
CA SER A 145 23.09 12.52 2.79
C SER A 145 22.54 13.03 1.45
N PHE A 146 23.34 12.96 0.37
CA PHE A 146 22.89 13.31 -0.98
C PHE A 146 21.80 12.37 -1.48
N ASN A 147 21.96 11.07 -1.26
CA ASN A 147 20.97 10.10 -1.69
C ASN A 147 19.66 10.25 -0.90
N LEU A 148 19.74 10.49 0.40
CA LEU A 148 18.56 10.78 1.22
C LEU A 148 17.84 12.08 0.78
N ALA A 149 18.60 13.10 0.35
CA ALA A 149 18.03 14.33 -0.20
C ALA A 149 17.30 14.09 -1.54
N ILE A 150 17.80 13.19 -2.38
CA ILE A 150 17.15 12.80 -3.63
C ILE A 150 15.86 12.01 -3.34
N ILE A 151 15.94 10.98 -2.50
CA ILE A 151 14.79 10.12 -2.16
C ILE A 151 13.66 10.93 -1.52
N GLY A 152 14.02 11.80 -0.56
CA GLY A 152 13.08 12.66 0.13
C GLY A 152 12.76 13.97 -0.60
N GLU A 153 13.24 14.14 -1.84
CA GLU A 153 13.07 15.36 -2.67
C GLU A 153 13.25 16.68 -1.91
N LEU A 154 14.18 16.70 -0.96
CA LEU A 154 14.43 17.81 -0.07
C LEU A 154 15.92 18.13 -0.11
N PRO A 155 16.37 18.95 -1.09
CA PRO A 155 17.78 19.28 -1.28
C PRO A 155 18.53 19.73 -0.02
N PRO A 156 17.93 20.50 0.92
CA PRO A 156 18.59 20.87 2.17
C PRO A 156 19.07 19.69 3.02
N LEU A 157 18.49 18.49 2.89
CA LEU A 157 18.97 17.30 3.60
C LEU A 157 20.44 16.99 3.31
N ALA A 158 20.93 17.27 2.10
CA ALA A 158 22.30 17.00 1.70
C ALA A 158 23.35 17.75 2.55
N LEU A 159 22.94 18.85 3.20
CA LEU A 159 23.81 19.69 4.02
C LEU A 159 23.96 19.18 5.47
N PHE A 160 23.13 18.23 5.89
CA PHE A 160 23.20 17.69 7.25
C PHE A 160 24.25 16.59 7.39
N PRO A 161 24.96 16.53 8.54
CA PRO A 161 25.83 15.41 8.86
C PRO A 161 25.05 14.09 8.79
N ASN A 162 25.63 13.06 8.18
CA ASN A 162 24.90 11.82 7.91
C ASN A 162 24.32 11.16 9.18
N PHE A 163 25.04 11.19 10.30
CA PHE A 163 24.53 10.61 11.57
C PHE A 163 23.22 11.27 12.03
N VAL A 164 23.03 12.56 11.76
CA VAL A 164 21.78 13.28 12.07
C VAL A 164 20.65 12.73 11.21
N LEU A 165 20.89 12.54 9.91
CA LEU A 165 19.89 11.98 9.00
C LEU A 165 19.59 10.50 9.30
N GLN A 166 20.60 9.71 9.68
CA GLN A 166 20.36 8.33 10.13
C GLN A 166 19.41 8.29 11.33
N HIS A 167 19.60 9.20 12.29
CA HIS A 167 18.77 9.25 13.49
C HIS A 167 17.40 9.92 13.28
N ARG A 168 17.32 10.98 12.47
CA ARG A 168 16.12 11.82 12.34
C ARG A 168 15.27 11.50 11.12
N VAL A 169 15.80 10.76 10.13
CA VAL A 169 15.09 10.40 8.89
C VAL A 169 15.03 8.88 8.70
N VAL A 170 16.18 8.19 8.67
CA VAL A 170 16.21 6.74 8.39
C VAL A 170 15.62 5.92 9.53
N ARG A 171 15.93 6.26 10.79
CA ARG A 171 15.37 5.59 11.97
C ARG A 171 13.83 5.65 12.01
N PRO A 172 13.17 6.79 11.77
CA PRO A 172 11.71 6.82 11.57
C PRO A 172 11.18 5.83 10.53
N PHE A 173 11.82 5.71 9.35
CA PHE A 173 11.42 4.70 8.36
C PHE A 173 11.58 3.26 8.88
N ARG A 174 12.62 2.97 9.67
CA ARG A 174 12.80 1.64 10.30
C ARG A 174 11.67 1.28 11.26
N TYR A 175 11.20 2.26 12.03
CA TYR A 175 10.06 2.07 12.92
C TYR A 175 8.76 1.85 12.13
N GLN A 176 8.57 2.56 11.02
CA GLN A 176 7.43 2.34 10.12
C GLN A 176 7.45 0.93 9.52
N VAL A 177 8.61 0.44 9.05
CA VAL A 177 8.76 -0.95 8.57
C VAL A 177 8.40 -1.98 9.63
N GLY A 178 8.98 -1.85 10.84
CA GLY A 178 8.66 -2.75 11.94
C GLY A 178 7.19 -2.67 12.38
N GLY A 179 6.60 -1.47 12.28
CA GLY A 179 5.19 -1.24 12.50
C GLY A 179 4.28 -1.96 11.52
N SER A 180 4.60 -1.93 10.22
CA SER A 180 3.84 -2.61 9.18
C SER A 180 3.90 -4.12 9.38
N VAL A 181 5.08 -4.67 9.68
CA VAL A 181 5.26 -6.09 10.02
C VAL A 181 4.50 -6.50 11.28
N MET A 182 4.54 -5.68 12.34
CA MET A 182 3.76 -5.92 13.56
C MET A 182 2.24 -5.84 13.31
N ALA A 183 1.78 -4.88 12.51
CA ALA A 183 0.38 -4.76 12.15
C ALA A 183 -0.10 -5.99 11.36
N ALA A 184 0.73 -6.58 10.50
CA ALA A 184 0.40 -7.84 9.83
C ALA A 184 0.18 -8.99 10.83
N LYS A 185 1.02 -9.14 11.85
CA LYS A 185 0.79 -10.12 12.93
C LYS A 185 -0.53 -9.87 13.65
N LEU A 186 -0.79 -8.62 14.06
CA LEU A 186 -2.03 -8.26 14.75
C LEU A 186 -3.26 -8.49 13.88
N ALA A 187 -3.19 -8.23 12.56
CA ALA A 187 -4.26 -8.52 11.62
C ALA A 187 -4.54 -10.03 11.57
N MET A 188 -3.50 -10.87 11.46
CA MET A 188 -3.65 -12.32 11.45
C MET A 188 -4.26 -12.86 12.76
N GLU A 189 -3.93 -12.25 13.90
CA GLU A 189 -4.44 -12.68 15.21
C GLU A 189 -5.83 -12.14 15.54
N ARG A 190 -6.17 -10.94 15.05
CA ARG A 190 -7.33 -10.15 15.51
C ARG A 190 -8.29 -9.76 14.39
N GLY A 191 -8.06 -10.26 13.17
CA GLY A 191 -8.83 -10.01 11.96
C GLY A 191 -8.53 -8.69 11.25
N ALA A 192 -8.10 -7.65 11.98
CA ALA A 192 -7.74 -6.36 11.38
C ALA A 192 -6.71 -5.62 12.23
N ALA A 193 -5.81 -4.88 11.58
CA ALA A 193 -4.90 -3.96 12.23
C ALA A 193 -4.50 -2.80 11.33
N VAL A 194 -4.06 -1.71 11.97
CA VAL A 194 -3.63 -0.48 11.29
C VAL A 194 -2.24 -0.13 11.77
N ASN A 195 -1.31 0.07 10.85
CA ASN A 195 -0.12 0.88 11.12
C ASN A 195 -0.46 2.31 10.71
N VAL A 196 -0.44 3.26 11.65
CA VAL A 196 -0.78 4.67 11.33
C VAL A 196 0.32 5.38 10.52
N GLY A 197 1.44 4.69 10.27
CA GLY A 197 2.47 5.08 9.30
C GLY A 197 2.70 3.95 8.30
N GLY A 198 3.81 4.00 7.57
CA GLY A 198 4.09 3.02 6.52
C GLY A 198 3.28 3.28 5.24
N GLY A 199 3.19 2.27 4.39
CA GLY A 199 2.63 2.41 3.04
C GLY A 199 3.62 3.08 2.09
N LEU A 200 4.91 2.78 2.25
CA LEU A 200 6.01 3.41 1.53
C LEU A 200 6.16 2.77 0.14
N HIS A 201 5.08 2.84 -0.64
CA HIS A 201 4.83 2.01 -1.82
C HIS A 201 5.72 2.31 -3.03
N HIS A 202 6.52 3.38 -3.00
CA HIS A 202 7.47 3.72 -4.07
C HIS A 202 8.87 3.14 -3.85
N CYS A 203 9.17 2.59 -2.68
CA CYS A 203 10.48 1.99 -2.43
C CYS A 203 10.49 0.51 -2.87
N SER A 204 11.53 0.12 -3.58
CA SER A 204 11.82 -1.27 -3.97
C SER A 204 13.13 -1.76 -3.34
N ARG A 205 13.47 -3.03 -3.57
CA ARG A 205 14.69 -3.71 -3.11
C ARG A 205 15.97 -2.93 -3.38
N HIS A 206 16.02 -2.20 -4.49
CA HIS A 206 17.24 -1.55 -4.98
C HIS A 206 17.18 -0.03 -5.03
N ARG A 207 16.01 0.59 -4.77
CA ARG A 207 15.82 2.03 -4.97
C ARG A 207 14.73 2.59 -4.04
N GLY A 208 14.98 3.79 -3.52
CA GLY A 208 13.95 4.63 -2.91
C GLY A 208 13.66 5.82 -3.82
N MET A 209 12.44 6.32 -3.77
CA MET A 209 11.94 7.47 -4.53
C MET A 209 10.57 7.88 -3.97
N GLY A 210 10.03 9.03 -4.41
CA GLY A 210 8.68 9.46 -4.02
C GLY A 210 8.50 9.50 -2.50
N PHE A 211 9.51 10.03 -1.78
CA PHE A 211 9.56 10.12 -0.32
C PHE A 211 9.72 8.78 0.43
N CYS A 212 9.75 7.65 -0.29
CA CYS A 212 9.81 6.30 0.28
C CYS A 212 11.26 5.79 0.29
N ALA A 213 11.81 5.57 1.49
CA ALA A 213 13.20 5.13 1.66
C ALA A 213 13.38 3.66 2.06
N LEU A 214 12.32 2.97 2.52
CA LEU A 214 12.36 1.55 2.88
C LEU A 214 11.04 0.88 2.45
N ALA A 215 11.11 -0.33 1.91
CA ALA A 215 9.99 -1.05 1.31
C ALA A 215 9.22 -1.86 2.35
N ASP A 216 8.35 -1.20 3.11
CA ASP A 216 7.62 -1.82 4.21
C ASP A 216 6.52 -2.80 3.75
N ILE A 217 5.88 -2.56 2.60
CA ILE A 217 4.93 -3.52 2.00
C ILE A 217 5.64 -4.84 1.63
N SER A 218 6.80 -4.76 0.97
CA SER A 218 7.63 -5.94 0.66
C SER A 218 8.08 -6.66 1.95
N ALA A 219 8.34 -5.90 3.03
CA ALA A 219 8.65 -6.48 4.34
C ALA A 219 7.45 -7.20 4.95
N VAL A 220 6.24 -6.64 4.86
CA VAL A 220 5.02 -7.33 5.30
C VAL A 220 4.87 -8.68 4.60
N VAL A 221 4.99 -8.73 3.27
CA VAL A 221 4.87 -10.00 2.51
C VAL A 221 5.94 -11.01 2.96
N THR A 222 7.19 -10.56 3.09
CA THR A 222 8.32 -11.41 3.46
C THR A 222 8.16 -12.02 4.85
N PHE A 223 7.85 -11.19 5.85
CA PHE A 223 7.71 -11.62 7.24
C PHE A 223 6.42 -12.41 7.48
N ALA A 224 5.32 -12.05 6.81
CA ALA A 224 4.07 -12.80 6.92
C ALA A 224 4.22 -14.23 6.41
N ARG A 225 4.95 -14.43 5.30
CA ARG A 225 5.26 -15.76 4.78
C ARG A 225 6.18 -16.55 5.69
N ALA A 226 7.18 -15.90 6.27
CA ALA A 226 8.15 -16.56 7.13
C ALA A 226 7.55 -17.00 8.49
N PHE A 227 6.67 -16.18 9.08
CA PHE A 227 6.28 -16.36 10.48
C PHE A 227 4.78 -16.51 10.74
N LEU A 228 3.92 -16.06 9.81
CA LEU A 228 2.48 -15.95 10.07
C LEU A 228 1.65 -16.98 9.29
N GLY A 229 2.29 -17.93 8.61
CA GLY A 229 1.62 -18.98 7.83
C GLY A 229 0.91 -18.47 6.58
N VAL A 230 1.16 -17.23 6.18
CA VAL A 230 0.60 -16.61 4.96
C VAL A 230 1.33 -17.19 3.75
N LYS A 231 0.59 -17.59 2.71
CA LYS A 231 1.18 -17.98 1.42
C LYS A 231 0.83 -16.95 0.37
N ARG A 232 -0.46 -16.65 0.27
CA ARG A 232 -1.03 -15.78 -0.75
C ARG A 232 -1.40 -14.42 -0.16
N VAL A 233 -0.92 -13.35 -0.78
CA VAL A 233 -1.19 -11.97 -0.34
C VAL A 233 -1.99 -11.25 -1.41
N LEU A 234 -3.08 -10.60 -0.99
CA LEU A 234 -3.78 -9.60 -1.81
C LEU A 234 -3.29 -8.22 -1.39
N ILE A 235 -2.77 -7.44 -2.33
CA ILE A 235 -2.41 -6.04 -2.13
C ILE A 235 -3.48 -5.21 -2.83
N VAL A 236 -4.12 -4.32 -2.09
CA VAL A 236 -5.04 -3.31 -2.61
C VAL A 236 -4.41 -1.95 -2.35
N ASP A 237 -3.88 -1.32 -3.38
CA ASP A 237 -3.32 0.02 -3.31
C ASP A 237 -4.32 1.03 -3.86
N LEU A 238 -4.75 1.96 -3.01
CA LEU A 238 -5.71 3.02 -3.33
C LEU A 238 -5.13 4.42 -3.03
N ASP A 239 -3.80 4.52 -2.95
CA ASP A 239 -3.08 5.80 -3.07
C ASP A 239 -3.29 6.40 -4.46
N ALA A 240 -3.20 7.73 -4.59
CA ALA A 240 -3.38 8.38 -5.90
C ALA A 240 -2.26 8.04 -6.89
N HIS A 241 -1.08 7.71 -6.38
CA HIS A 241 0.09 7.33 -7.19
C HIS A 241 0.16 5.81 -7.37
N GLN A 242 0.69 5.36 -8.50
CA GLN A 242 0.96 3.94 -8.73
C GLN A 242 2.00 3.41 -7.73
N GLY A 243 1.73 2.27 -7.10
CA GLY A 243 2.57 1.61 -6.11
C GLY A 243 3.80 0.88 -6.66
N ASN A 244 4.57 1.54 -7.52
CA ASN A 244 5.61 0.91 -8.34
C ASN A 244 6.71 0.16 -7.57
N GLY A 245 6.96 0.48 -6.31
CA GLY A 245 7.99 -0.15 -5.48
C GLY A 245 7.70 -1.62 -5.19
N HIS A 246 6.52 -1.90 -4.63
CA HIS A 246 6.11 -3.28 -4.31
C HIS A 246 5.71 -4.06 -5.56
N GLU A 247 5.19 -3.39 -6.59
CA GLU A 247 4.98 -3.97 -7.92
C GLU A 247 6.28 -4.52 -8.51
N THR A 248 7.37 -3.73 -8.45
CA THR A 248 8.70 -4.16 -8.92
C THR A 248 9.21 -5.35 -8.12
N ASP A 249 9.12 -5.29 -6.79
CA ASP A 249 9.65 -6.32 -5.90
C ASP A 249 8.92 -7.67 -6.02
N LEU A 250 7.62 -7.63 -6.30
CA LEU A 250 6.74 -8.80 -6.32
C LEU A 250 6.35 -9.23 -7.73
N MET A 251 6.99 -8.64 -8.75
CA MET A 251 6.76 -8.99 -10.15
C MET A 251 7.05 -10.48 -10.39
N GLY A 252 6.12 -11.17 -11.04
CA GLY A 252 6.22 -12.60 -11.33
C GLY A 252 5.89 -13.53 -10.16
N ASP A 253 5.59 -13.00 -8.97
CA ASP A 253 5.10 -13.79 -7.85
C ASP A 253 3.63 -14.18 -8.04
N VAL A 254 3.40 -15.46 -8.35
CA VAL A 254 2.04 -15.99 -8.59
C VAL A 254 1.18 -16.04 -7.33
N ASP A 255 1.79 -15.99 -6.15
CA ASP A 255 1.11 -15.98 -4.85
C ASP A 255 0.84 -14.55 -4.35
N VAL A 256 1.15 -13.51 -5.13
CA VAL A 256 0.74 -12.12 -4.86
C VAL A 256 -0.26 -11.65 -5.91
N PHE A 257 -1.38 -11.09 -5.46
CA PHE A 257 -2.38 -10.45 -6.32
C PHE A 257 -2.41 -8.96 -6.03
N ILE A 258 -2.01 -8.15 -7.01
CA ILE A 258 -1.97 -6.67 -6.86
C ILE A 258 -3.17 -6.05 -7.58
N VAL A 259 -3.90 -5.22 -6.85
CA VAL A 259 -4.91 -4.30 -7.34
C VAL A 259 -4.41 -2.89 -7.09
N ASP A 260 -4.39 -2.05 -8.13
CA ASP A 260 -4.01 -0.65 -8.00
C ASP A 260 -5.03 0.25 -8.71
N VAL A 261 -5.53 1.25 -7.99
CA VAL A 261 -6.50 2.26 -8.49
C VAL A 261 -5.90 3.65 -8.32
N TYR A 262 -5.18 4.08 -9.35
CA TYR A 262 -4.33 5.27 -9.29
C TYR A 262 -4.64 6.27 -10.42
N ASN A 263 -4.15 7.49 -10.30
CA ASN A 263 -4.21 8.50 -11.34
C ASN A 263 -3.05 8.30 -12.33
N ALA A 264 -3.34 7.86 -13.55
CA ALA A 264 -2.28 7.57 -14.54
C ALA A 264 -1.57 8.81 -15.11
N GLY A 265 -2.09 10.01 -14.80
CA GLY A 265 -1.54 11.29 -15.25
C GLY A 265 -0.49 11.90 -14.32
N ILE A 266 -0.10 11.22 -13.24
CA ILE A 266 0.89 11.70 -12.26
C ILE A 266 2.02 10.69 -12.07
N PHE A 267 3.06 11.10 -11.33
CA PHE A 267 4.18 10.23 -10.94
C PHE A 267 3.68 8.87 -10.41
N PRO A 268 4.38 7.75 -10.64
CA PRO A 268 5.68 7.59 -11.32
C PRO A 268 5.59 7.29 -12.83
N GLN A 269 4.44 6.89 -13.36
CA GLN A 269 4.26 6.42 -14.76
C GLN A 269 5.19 5.25 -15.12
N ASP A 270 5.33 4.28 -14.21
CA ASP A 270 6.26 3.18 -14.33
C ASP A 270 5.61 2.00 -15.09
N HIS A 271 5.77 1.98 -16.40
CA HIS A 271 5.16 0.96 -17.27
C HIS A 271 5.71 -0.46 -17.05
N GLU A 272 6.96 -0.59 -16.58
CA GLU A 272 7.55 -1.89 -16.30
C GLU A 272 6.92 -2.47 -15.03
N ALA A 273 6.94 -1.72 -13.93
CA ALA A 273 6.32 -2.13 -12.67
C ALA A 273 4.83 -2.46 -12.84
N LYS A 274 4.11 -1.67 -13.65
CA LYS A 274 2.68 -1.87 -13.96
C LYS A 274 2.36 -3.29 -14.45
N ALA A 275 3.31 -4.00 -15.07
CA ALA A 275 3.11 -5.37 -15.52
C ALA A 275 2.84 -6.38 -14.39
N ALA A 276 3.18 -6.04 -13.14
CA ALA A 276 2.87 -6.85 -11.96
C ALA A 276 1.39 -6.73 -11.50
N ILE A 277 0.69 -5.67 -11.91
CA ILE A 277 -0.67 -5.40 -11.48
C ILE A 277 -1.65 -6.33 -12.20
N ARG A 278 -2.49 -7.05 -11.44
CA ARG A 278 -3.51 -7.95 -12.00
C ARG A 278 -4.81 -7.23 -12.32
N ILE A 279 -5.18 -6.23 -11.50
CA ILE A 279 -6.31 -5.34 -11.74
C ILE A 279 -5.80 -3.90 -11.65
N ALA A 280 -5.49 -3.31 -12.80
CA ALA A 280 -5.09 -1.91 -12.90
C ALA A 280 -6.30 -1.05 -13.29
N LYS A 281 -6.67 -0.09 -12.44
CA LYS A 281 -7.72 0.89 -12.74
C LYS A 281 -7.13 2.29 -12.83
N GLU A 282 -6.90 2.74 -14.06
CA GLU A 282 -6.32 4.04 -14.33
C GLU A 282 -7.38 5.14 -14.33
N LEU A 283 -7.30 6.03 -13.35
CA LEU A 283 -8.14 7.21 -13.21
C LEU A 283 -7.50 8.42 -13.90
N ARG A 284 -8.34 9.43 -14.16
CA ARG A 284 -7.91 10.73 -14.68
C ARG A 284 -7.94 11.76 -13.56
N SER A 285 -7.08 12.77 -13.70
CA SER A 285 -7.11 13.92 -12.80
C SER A 285 -8.49 14.57 -12.78
N GLY A 286 -8.97 14.94 -11.60
CA GLY A 286 -10.31 15.48 -11.38
C GLY A 286 -11.41 14.42 -11.27
N THR A 287 -11.10 13.11 -11.29
CA THR A 287 -12.10 12.08 -10.98
C THR A 287 -12.70 12.34 -9.59
N GLY A 288 -14.02 12.55 -9.55
CA GLY A 288 -14.76 12.85 -8.32
C GLY A 288 -15.19 11.60 -7.55
N THR A 289 -15.63 11.81 -6.30
CA THR A 289 -15.99 10.75 -5.33
C THR A 289 -16.82 9.62 -5.91
N ARG A 290 -17.95 9.91 -6.57
CA ARG A 290 -18.86 8.85 -7.04
C ARG A 290 -18.17 7.91 -8.02
N HIS A 291 -17.54 8.46 -9.06
CA HIS A 291 -16.87 7.66 -10.06
C HIS A 291 -15.68 6.89 -9.48
N TYR A 292 -14.92 7.52 -8.57
CA TYR A 292 -13.85 6.86 -7.84
C TYR A 292 -14.36 5.61 -7.08
N LEU A 293 -15.42 5.76 -6.27
CA LEU A 293 -15.99 4.67 -5.49
C LEU A 293 -16.58 3.56 -6.38
N ASP A 294 -17.22 3.92 -7.50
CA ASP A 294 -17.73 2.94 -8.47
C ASP A 294 -16.57 2.08 -9.04
N VAL A 295 -15.42 2.70 -9.33
CA VAL A 295 -14.23 2.00 -9.84
C VAL A 295 -13.60 1.10 -8.76
N VAL A 296 -13.51 1.57 -7.51
CA VAL A 296 -13.04 0.75 -6.38
C VAL A 296 -13.97 -0.45 -6.17
N ALA A 297 -15.29 -0.25 -6.21
CA ALA A 297 -16.27 -1.32 -6.09
C ALA A 297 -16.07 -2.38 -7.18
N GLN A 298 -15.89 -1.94 -8.43
CA GLN A 298 -15.64 -2.82 -9.56
C GLN A 298 -14.33 -3.62 -9.38
N ALA A 299 -13.25 -2.98 -8.92
CA ALA A 299 -11.98 -3.65 -8.68
C ALA A 299 -12.12 -4.76 -7.62
N LEU A 300 -12.80 -4.48 -6.50
CA LEU A 300 -13.07 -5.48 -5.46
C LEU A 300 -13.96 -6.62 -5.96
N GLN A 301 -14.97 -6.33 -6.80
CA GLN A 301 -15.79 -7.36 -7.43
C GLN A 301 -14.98 -8.26 -8.37
N GLU A 302 -14.05 -7.70 -9.14
CA GLU A 302 -13.14 -8.46 -10.00
C GLU A 302 -12.21 -9.37 -9.17
N VAL A 303 -11.76 -8.93 -7.99
CA VAL A 303 -11.06 -9.79 -7.03
C VAL A 303 -11.95 -10.94 -6.57
N SER A 304 -13.18 -10.67 -6.13
CA SER A 304 -14.14 -11.71 -5.69
C SER A 304 -14.45 -12.74 -6.78
N ALA A 305 -14.51 -12.30 -8.04
CA ALA A 305 -14.76 -13.16 -9.18
C ALA A 305 -13.52 -14.01 -9.58
N SER A 306 -12.33 -13.65 -9.10
CA SER A 306 -11.11 -14.39 -9.36
C SER A 306 -11.07 -15.71 -8.57
N VAL A 307 -10.23 -16.64 -9.04
CA VAL A 307 -9.94 -17.89 -8.32
C VAL A 307 -8.92 -17.71 -7.19
N PHE A 308 -8.39 -16.50 -7.00
CA PHE A 308 -7.34 -16.22 -6.03
C PHE A 308 -7.91 -16.19 -4.61
N ARG A 309 -7.26 -16.93 -3.69
CA ARG A 309 -7.69 -17.05 -2.29
C ARG A 309 -6.60 -16.52 -1.36
N ALA A 310 -6.58 -15.23 -1.12
CA ALA A 310 -5.59 -14.62 -0.23
C ALA A 310 -5.69 -15.18 1.19
N ASP A 311 -4.57 -15.20 1.91
CA ASP A 311 -4.50 -15.48 3.34
C ASP A 311 -4.37 -14.17 4.16
N LEU A 312 -3.91 -13.08 3.52
CA LEU A 312 -3.75 -11.74 4.09
C LEU A 312 -4.06 -10.67 3.04
N LEU A 313 -4.77 -9.62 3.43
CA LEU A 313 -4.99 -8.41 2.64
C LEU A 313 -4.09 -7.28 3.19
N VAL A 314 -3.21 -6.74 2.35
CA VAL A 314 -2.46 -5.50 2.61
C VAL A 314 -3.18 -4.36 1.90
N TYR A 315 -3.70 -3.41 2.68
CA TYR A 315 -4.44 -2.26 2.18
C TYR A 315 -3.60 -0.98 2.32
N ASN A 316 -3.16 -0.43 1.19
CA ASN A 316 -2.47 0.87 1.16
C ASN A 316 -3.50 1.99 0.92
N ALA A 317 -3.76 2.77 1.95
CA ALA A 317 -4.94 3.63 2.07
C ALA A 317 -4.63 5.13 1.92
N GLY A 318 -3.76 5.50 0.98
CA GLY A 318 -3.30 6.87 0.78
C GLY A 318 -4.42 7.90 0.66
N THR A 319 -4.28 9.05 1.33
CA THR A 319 -5.32 10.10 1.32
C THR A 319 -5.02 11.24 0.35
N ASP A 320 -4.04 11.10 -0.53
CA ASP A 320 -3.76 12.05 -1.61
C ASP A 320 -4.76 12.01 -2.76
N ILE A 321 -5.71 11.06 -2.73
CA ILE A 321 -6.90 11.08 -3.60
C ILE A 321 -7.86 12.25 -3.31
N LEU A 322 -7.66 12.95 -2.18
CA LEU A 322 -8.54 14.03 -1.73
C LEU A 322 -8.57 15.21 -2.71
N ALA A 323 -9.75 15.82 -2.83
CA ALA A 323 -9.92 17.07 -3.55
C ALA A 323 -8.99 18.15 -3.00
N ASN A 324 -8.29 18.84 -3.91
CA ASN A 324 -7.27 19.86 -3.62
C ASN A 324 -5.96 19.32 -3.02
N ASP A 325 -5.73 17.99 -3.04
CA ASP A 325 -4.42 17.48 -2.68
C ASP A 325 -3.41 17.96 -3.75
N PRO A 326 -2.25 18.51 -3.34
CA PRO A 326 -1.33 19.15 -4.27
C PRO A 326 -0.66 18.16 -5.24
N LEU A 327 -0.63 16.86 -4.92
CA LEU A 327 0.11 15.86 -5.70
C LEU A 327 -0.82 14.84 -6.38
N GLY A 328 -1.84 14.31 -5.67
CA GLY A 328 -2.66 13.21 -6.20
C GLY A 328 -3.67 13.59 -7.29
N ARG A 329 -4.06 14.87 -7.39
CA ARG A 329 -4.90 15.45 -8.46
C ARG A 329 -6.25 14.74 -8.71
N LEU A 330 -6.77 13.97 -7.76
CA LEU A 330 -8.15 13.49 -7.80
C LEU A 330 -9.08 14.49 -7.08
N ALA A 331 -10.39 14.22 -7.08
CA ALA A 331 -11.41 15.10 -6.51
C ALA A 331 -12.33 14.33 -5.53
N VAL A 332 -11.76 13.44 -4.72
CA VAL A 332 -12.51 12.65 -3.73
C VAL A 332 -12.74 13.47 -2.45
N SER A 333 -13.93 13.40 -1.87
CA SER A 333 -14.25 14.08 -0.62
C SER A 333 -13.76 13.30 0.61
N ALA A 334 -13.71 13.94 1.78
CA ALA A 334 -13.36 13.27 3.04
C ALA A 334 -14.33 12.12 3.37
N GLU A 335 -15.63 12.29 3.09
CA GLU A 335 -16.65 11.25 3.23
C GLU A 335 -16.44 10.12 2.22
N GLY A 336 -15.90 10.44 1.04
CA GLY A 336 -15.49 9.47 0.04
C GLY A 336 -14.35 8.58 0.52
N VAL A 337 -13.36 9.16 1.21
CA VAL A 337 -12.27 8.39 1.85
C VAL A 337 -12.83 7.42 2.89
N GLN A 338 -13.75 7.86 3.75
CA GLN A 338 -14.39 6.99 4.74
C GLN A 338 -15.19 5.85 4.08
N GLN A 339 -15.94 6.15 3.01
CA GLN A 339 -16.68 5.14 2.25
C GLN A 339 -15.76 4.13 1.57
N ARG A 340 -14.64 4.60 0.98
CA ARG A 340 -13.62 3.74 0.39
C ARG A 340 -13.05 2.77 1.43
N ASP A 341 -12.61 3.29 2.57
CA ASP A 341 -12.02 2.47 3.62
C ASP A 341 -13.04 1.44 4.15
N GLU A 342 -14.29 1.86 4.34
CA GLU A 342 -15.39 0.95 4.70
C GLU A 342 -15.59 -0.16 3.66
N MET A 343 -15.59 0.16 2.36
CA MET A 343 -15.75 -0.84 1.31
C MET A 343 -14.65 -1.90 1.36
N VAL A 344 -13.39 -1.51 1.58
CA VAL A 344 -12.25 -2.45 1.64
C VAL A 344 -12.33 -3.31 2.90
N PHE A 345 -12.64 -2.72 4.06
CA PHE A 345 -12.80 -3.49 5.31
C PHE A 345 -14.02 -4.41 5.29
N GLN A 346 -15.13 -3.97 4.70
CA GLN A 346 -16.31 -4.81 4.52
C GLN A 346 -16.00 -5.97 3.57
N PHE A 347 -15.30 -5.70 2.46
CA PHE A 347 -14.81 -6.75 1.56
C PHE A 347 -13.94 -7.77 2.30
N ALA A 348 -12.97 -7.32 3.12
CA ALA A 348 -12.13 -8.20 3.90
C ALA A 348 -12.94 -9.07 4.87
N LYS A 349 -13.90 -8.47 5.58
CA LYS A 349 -14.82 -9.16 6.48
C LYS A 349 -15.68 -10.21 5.77
N ASP A 350 -16.28 -9.86 4.64
CA ASP A 350 -17.13 -10.77 3.85
C ASP A 350 -16.37 -11.99 3.33
N HIS A 351 -15.06 -11.85 3.12
CA HIS A 351 -14.18 -12.92 2.67
C HIS A 351 -13.40 -13.60 3.82
N SER A 352 -13.65 -13.21 5.08
CA SER A 352 -12.89 -13.68 6.26
C SER A 352 -11.37 -13.51 6.09
N LEU A 353 -10.95 -12.40 5.49
CA LEU A 353 -9.55 -12.06 5.24
C LEU A 353 -9.02 -11.13 6.32
N PRO A 354 -7.94 -11.53 7.03
CA PRO A 354 -7.16 -10.60 7.83
C PRO A 354 -6.71 -9.40 7.00
N ILE A 355 -6.91 -8.18 7.52
CA ILE A 355 -6.54 -6.94 6.84
C ILE A 355 -5.53 -6.12 7.64
N VAL A 356 -4.42 -5.76 7.00
CA VAL A 356 -3.48 -4.75 7.50
C VAL A 356 -3.61 -3.47 6.67
N MET A 357 -3.98 -2.37 7.32
CA MET A 357 -4.09 -1.04 6.69
C MET A 357 -2.82 -0.23 6.97
N LEU A 358 -2.28 0.37 5.91
CA LEU A 358 -1.18 1.34 5.95
C LEU A 358 -1.69 2.67 5.40
N THR A 359 -1.40 3.78 6.09
CA THR A 359 -2.09 5.06 5.76
C THR A 359 -1.45 5.86 4.62
N SER A 360 -0.22 5.54 4.20
CA SER A 360 0.46 6.09 3.01
C SER A 360 0.44 7.63 2.89
N GLY A 361 0.36 8.11 1.65
CA GLY A 361 0.43 9.49 1.19
C GLY A 361 -0.71 10.39 1.67
N GLY A 362 -0.73 11.58 1.08
CA GLY A 362 -1.65 12.65 1.44
C GLY A 362 -0.96 13.82 2.11
N TYR A 363 -1.18 15.01 1.53
CA TYR A 363 -0.31 16.16 1.69
C TYR A 363 -1.08 17.43 2.12
N GLN A 364 -2.29 17.27 2.68
CA GLN A 364 -3.06 18.40 3.22
C GLN A 364 -3.02 18.45 4.76
N PRO A 365 -3.13 19.65 5.37
CA PRO A 365 -3.08 19.82 6.83
C PRO A 365 -4.14 19.04 7.63
N ASN A 366 -5.28 18.74 7.02
CA ASN A 366 -6.41 18.03 7.61
C ASN A 366 -6.35 16.50 7.44
N ASN A 367 -5.37 15.94 6.73
CA ASN A 367 -5.31 14.49 6.47
C ASN A 367 -5.27 13.67 7.75
N ALA A 368 -4.53 14.11 8.77
CA ALA A 368 -4.52 13.45 10.08
C ALA A 368 -5.92 13.32 10.69
N ARG A 369 -6.76 14.36 10.54
CA ARG A 369 -8.14 14.33 11.04
C ARG A 369 -8.99 13.37 10.22
N ILE A 370 -8.90 13.43 8.89
CA ILE A 370 -9.67 12.56 7.98
C ILE A 370 -9.36 11.09 8.23
N VAL A 371 -8.07 10.74 8.41
CA VAL A 371 -7.67 9.36 8.75
C VAL A 371 -8.25 8.96 10.11
N ALA A 372 -8.14 9.81 11.14
CA ALA A 372 -8.71 9.50 12.45
C ALA A 372 -10.23 9.29 12.40
N ASP A 373 -10.96 10.13 11.64
CA ASP A 373 -12.40 10.00 11.43
C ASP A 373 -12.76 8.70 10.71
N SER A 374 -11.97 8.30 9.70
CA SER A 374 -12.15 7.02 9.01
C SER A 374 -11.95 5.83 9.94
N LEU A 375 -10.88 5.82 10.74
CA LEU A 375 -10.61 4.76 11.71
C LEU A 375 -11.71 4.68 12.79
N ALA A 376 -12.22 5.83 13.24
CA ALA A 376 -13.35 5.91 14.15
C ALA A 376 -14.64 5.34 13.52
N ASN A 377 -14.93 5.67 12.26
CA ASN A 377 -16.07 5.13 11.51
C ASN A 377 -15.97 3.61 11.36
N LEU A 378 -14.80 3.09 10.97
CA LEU A 378 -14.55 1.64 10.89
C LEU A 378 -14.76 0.94 12.24
N SER A 379 -14.33 1.58 13.33
CA SER A 379 -14.57 1.04 14.67
C SER A 379 -16.04 1.07 15.06
N ALA A 380 -16.77 2.14 14.77
CA ALA A 380 -18.20 2.26 15.05
C ALA A 380 -19.03 1.22 14.28
N LYS A 381 -18.55 0.80 13.10
CA LYS A 381 -19.17 -0.24 12.27
C LYS A 381 -18.70 -1.66 12.59
N HIS A 382 -17.90 -1.85 13.65
CA HIS A 382 -17.34 -3.14 14.04
C HIS A 382 -16.54 -3.83 12.90
N LEU A 383 -15.83 -3.01 12.13
CA LEU A 383 -14.90 -3.45 11.09
C LEU A 383 -13.44 -3.41 11.58
N LEU A 384 -13.13 -2.51 12.53
CA LEU A 384 -11.84 -2.41 13.18
C LEU A 384 -12.03 -2.43 14.71
N PRO A 385 -11.44 -3.38 15.46
CA PRO A 385 -11.75 -3.53 16.88
C PRO A 385 -10.95 -2.55 17.76
N LEU A 386 -11.17 -1.23 17.60
CA LEU A 386 -10.58 -0.20 18.46
C LEU A 386 -11.36 0.00 19.75
N GLN A 387 -12.69 -0.06 19.73
CA GLN A 387 -13.50 0.04 20.94
C GLN A 387 -13.58 -1.32 21.66
N VAL A 388 -13.65 -1.31 23.00
CA VAL A 388 -14.06 -2.50 23.76
C VAL A 388 -15.59 -2.58 23.62
N PRO A 389 -16.19 -3.76 23.34
CA PRO A 389 -17.64 -3.89 23.49
C PRO A 389 -18.03 -3.41 24.90
N PRO A 390 -19.13 -2.67 25.09
CA PRO A 390 -19.63 -2.45 26.44
C PRO A 390 -19.78 -3.80 27.13
N ALA A 391 -19.30 -3.92 28.36
CA ALA A 391 -19.42 -5.15 29.14
C ALA A 391 -20.89 -5.61 29.10
N PRO A 392 -21.17 -6.91 28.90
CA PRO A 392 -22.54 -7.39 28.99
C PRO A 392 -23.08 -7.02 30.38
N TYR A 393 -24.19 -6.27 30.38
CA TYR A 393 -24.92 -5.87 31.59
C TYR A 393 -25.44 -7.07 32.36
#